data_AF-A0A5S9MDH5-F1
#
_entry.id   AF-A0A5S9MDH5-F1
#
_cell.length_a   1.000
_cell.length_b   1.000
_cell.length_c   1.000
_cell.angle_alpha   90.00
_cell.angle_beta   90.00
_cell.angle_gamma   90.00
#
_symmetry.space_group_name_H-M   'P 1'
#
loop_
_entity.id
_entity.type
_entity.pdbx_description
1 polymer ?
#
loop_
_entity_poly.entity_id
_entity_poly.type
_entity_poly.pdbx_seq_one_letter_code
_entity_poly.pdbx_strand_id
1 'polypeptide(L)'
;MTSHCFFSEKRRKKHKQSCFYRLNEGEPAKAQISENFNVLANYGGQKGNEVTIQVTENVLDSSKRNVVTYVGTDIVDKQVVTDVKELKQNKYVSFSGEGEVTITAGVTLSGGKNGVPSVADYRLHSIP
;
A
#
# COMPACT_ATOMS: atom_id res chain seq x y z
N MET A 1 -17.37 -6.15 0.71
CA MET A 1 -16.44 -5.43 1.62
C MET A 1 -15.74 -6.46 2.49
N THR A 2 -14.49 -6.78 2.16
CA THR A 2 -13.72 -7.87 2.78
C THR A 2 -13.15 -7.42 4.13
N SER A 3 -13.82 -7.81 5.21
CA SER A 3 -13.36 -7.69 6.60
C SER A 3 -12.09 -8.53 6.79
N HIS A 4 -10.92 -7.91 6.68
CA HIS A 4 -9.65 -8.55 7.00
C HIS A 4 -9.36 -8.43 8.49
N CYS A 5 -9.50 -9.54 9.21
CA CYS A 5 -9.20 -9.67 10.63
C CYS A 5 -7.66 -9.68 10.83
N PHE A 6 -7.08 -8.56 11.24
CA PHE A 6 -5.65 -8.47 11.58
C PHE A 6 -5.46 -8.48 13.10
N PHE A 7 -4.58 -9.36 13.59
CA PHE A 7 -4.24 -9.52 14.99
C PHE A 7 -3.30 -8.39 15.44
N SER A 8 -3.74 -7.53 16.36
CA SER A 8 -2.84 -6.65 17.12
C SER A 8 -2.72 -7.11 18.57
N GLU A 9 -1.49 -7.12 19.08
CA GLU A 9 -1.07 -7.86 20.29
C GLU A 9 -1.71 -7.36 21.60
N LYS A 10 -2.18 -6.10 21.67
CA LYS A 10 -2.60 -5.49 22.95
C LYS A 10 -3.97 -5.96 23.46
N ARG A 11 -4.82 -6.60 22.64
CA ARG A 11 -6.15 -7.10 23.05
C ARG A 11 -6.27 -8.62 23.23
N ARG A 12 -5.17 -9.37 23.08
CA ARG A 12 -5.17 -10.84 23.14
C ARG A 12 -5.26 -11.44 24.55
N LYS A 13 -5.34 -10.63 25.61
CA LYS A 13 -5.32 -11.14 27.01
C LYS A 13 -6.69 -11.64 27.52
N LYS A 14 -7.82 -11.33 26.85
CA LYS A 14 -9.16 -11.72 27.36
C LYS A 14 -10.13 -12.31 26.34
N HIS A 15 -9.94 -12.13 25.03
CA HIS A 15 -10.90 -12.59 24.02
C HIS A 15 -10.21 -13.40 22.92
N LYS A 16 -10.85 -14.52 22.52
CA LYS A 16 -10.34 -15.47 21.53
C LYS A 16 -10.33 -14.91 20.10
N GLN A 17 -11.18 -13.92 19.80
CA GLN A 17 -11.22 -13.18 18.53
C GLN A 17 -11.64 -11.73 18.78
N SER A 18 -10.99 -10.78 18.12
CA SER A 18 -11.36 -9.37 18.13
C SER A 18 -11.46 -8.85 16.70
N CYS A 19 -12.68 -8.55 16.25
CA CYS A 19 -12.89 -7.87 14.98
C CYS A 19 -12.58 -6.38 15.18
N PHE A 20 -11.57 -5.87 14.44
CA PHE A 20 -11.32 -4.44 14.37
C PHE A 20 -12.07 -3.87 13.18
N TYR A 21 -12.94 -2.90 13.44
CA TYR A 21 -13.56 -2.10 12.40
C TYR A 21 -12.76 -0.81 12.23
N ARG A 22 -12.46 -0.48 10.97
CA ARG A 22 -11.79 0.77 10.64
C ARG A 22 -12.86 1.85 10.60
N LEU A 23 -12.87 2.71 11.63
CA LEU A 23 -13.88 3.75 11.79
C LEU A 23 -13.80 4.85 10.71
N ASN A 24 -12.61 5.07 10.14
CA ASN A 24 -12.37 6.18 9.23
C ASN A 24 -11.69 5.71 7.95
N GLU A 25 -12.08 6.32 6.84
CA GLU A 25 -11.34 6.27 5.58
C GLU A 25 -10.43 7.50 5.51
N GLY A 26 -9.11 7.28 5.57
CA GLY A 26 -8.11 8.33 5.41
C GLY A 26 -7.81 8.62 3.94
N GLU A 27 -6.96 9.61 3.67
CA GLU A 27 -6.47 9.84 2.31
C GLU A 27 -5.38 8.82 1.97
N PRO A 28 -5.44 8.14 0.80
CA PRO A 28 -4.40 7.24 0.34
C PRO A 28 -3.18 8.02 -0.12
N ALA A 29 -2.00 7.54 0.28
CA ALA A 29 -0.75 8.10 -0.19
C ALA A 29 -0.57 7.80 -1.69
N LYS A 30 0.02 8.75 -2.41
CA LYS A 30 0.26 8.66 -3.85
C LYS A 30 1.73 8.92 -4.12
N ALA A 31 2.28 8.22 -5.12
CA ALA A 31 3.57 8.52 -5.70
C ALA A 31 3.43 8.49 -7.21
N GLN A 32 4.11 9.42 -7.87
CA GLN A 32 4.32 9.39 -9.30
C GLN A 32 5.81 9.10 -9.52
N ILE A 33 6.11 7.96 -10.14
CA ILE A 33 7.49 7.53 -10.40
C ILE A 33 7.94 8.07 -11.76
N SER A 34 7.04 8.11 -12.74
CA SER A 34 7.23 8.76 -14.04
C SER A 34 5.91 9.33 -14.58
N GLU A 35 5.92 10.03 -15.71
CA GLU A 35 4.71 10.59 -16.34
C GLU A 35 3.60 9.55 -16.53
N ASN A 36 3.98 8.31 -16.84
CA ASN A 36 3.06 7.21 -17.09
C ASN A 36 3.13 6.10 -16.03
N PHE A 37 3.72 6.34 -14.86
CA PHE A 37 3.79 5.34 -13.79
C PHE A 37 3.40 5.95 -12.45
N ASN A 38 2.15 5.70 -12.08
CA ASN A 38 1.53 6.16 -10.84
C ASN A 38 1.34 4.99 -9.89
N VAL A 39 1.50 5.29 -8.61
CA VAL A 39 1.33 4.32 -7.53
C VAL A 39 0.43 4.92 -6.46
N LEU A 40 -0.59 4.16 -6.10
CA LEU A 40 -1.56 4.51 -5.09
C LEU A 40 -1.50 3.49 -3.96
N ALA A 41 -1.43 3.94 -2.71
CA ALA A 41 -1.64 3.06 -1.58
C ALA A 41 -3.11 2.58 -1.58
N ASN A 42 -3.33 1.27 -1.39
CA ASN A 42 -4.69 0.71 -1.36
C ASN A 42 -5.49 1.21 -0.15
N TYR A 43 -4.80 1.63 0.89
CA TYR A 43 -5.39 2.04 2.15
C TYR A 43 -5.00 3.47 2.47
N GLY A 44 -6.02 4.27 2.79
CA GLY A 44 -5.83 5.61 3.35
C GLY A 44 -5.07 5.60 4.67
N GLY A 45 -4.34 6.66 5.01
CA GLY A 45 -3.69 6.82 6.30
C GLY A 45 -2.20 7.13 6.22
N GLN A 46 -1.66 7.63 7.33
CA GLN A 46 -0.24 8.03 7.43
C GLN A 46 0.74 6.89 7.18
N LYS A 47 0.30 5.64 7.40
CA LYS A 47 1.12 4.45 7.11
C LYS A 47 1.41 4.27 5.61
N GLY A 48 0.60 4.85 4.73
CA GLY A 48 0.91 4.90 3.30
C GLY A 48 2.17 5.71 2.98
N ASN A 49 2.58 6.64 3.86
CA ASN A 49 3.78 7.48 3.64
C ASN A 49 5.09 6.74 3.95
N GLU A 50 5.03 5.60 4.62
CA GLU A 50 6.19 4.74 4.88
C GLU A 50 6.44 3.78 3.69
N VAL A 51 5.58 3.78 2.68
CA VAL A 51 5.73 2.91 1.52
C VAL A 51 6.72 3.53 0.54
N THR A 52 7.75 2.77 0.15
CA THR A 52 8.77 3.19 -0.81
C THR A 52 8.85 2.18 -1.93
N ILE A 53 8.88 2.65 -3.17
CA ILE A 53 9.01 1.78 -4.34
C ILE A 53 10.34 2.05 -5.00
N GLN A 54 11.15 1.00 -5.10
CA GLN A 54 12.45 1.04 -5.74
C GLN A 54 12.40 0.21 -7.01
N VAL A 55 12.95 0.75 -8.09
CA VAL A 55 13.08 0.04 -9.36
C VAL A 55 14.56 -0.06 -9.68
N THR A 56 15.09 -1.27 -9.74
CA THR A 56 16.47 -1.53 -10.13
C THR A 56 16.52 -2.39 -11.39
N GLU A 57 17.59 -2.26 -12.16
CA GLU A 57 17.85 -3.18 -13.27
C GLU A 57 18.15 -4.58 -12.73
N ASN A 58 17.74 -5.62 -13.45
CA ASN A 58 18.08 -6.98 -13.08
C ASN A 58 19.51 -7.31 -13.53
N VAL A 59 20.35 -7.76 -12.60
CA VAL A 59 21.76 -8.12 -12.84
C VAL A 59 21.93 -9.34 -13.75
N LEU A 60 20.89 -10.16 -13.94
CA LEU A 60 20.92 -11.34 -14.80
C LEU A 60 20.41 -11.07 -16.22
N ASP A 61 19.42 -10.18 -16.35
CA ASP A 61 18.74 -9.86 -17.61
C ASP A 61 18.51 -8.34 -17.69
N SER A 62 19.28 -7.62 -18.51
CA SER A 62 19.15 -6.16 -18.66
C SER A 62 17.80 -5.71 -19.25
N SER A 63 17.06 -6.63 -19.87
CA SER A 63 15.70 -6.39 -20.36
C SER A 63 14.64 -6.41 -19.25
N LYS A 64 14.97 -6.93 -18.06
CA LYS A 64 14.03 -7.04 -16.93
C LYS A 64 14.39 -6.05 -15.83
N ARG A 65 13.35 -5.56 -15.16
CA ARG A 65 13.49 -4.64 -14.04
C ARG A 65 12.89 -5.25 -12.78
N ASN A 66 13.61 -5.06 -11.68
CA ASN A 66 13.21 -5.49 -10.35
C ASN A 66 12.48 -4.34 -9.67
N VAL A 67 11.18 -4.50 -9.46
CA VAL A 67 10.35 -3.57 -8.69
C VAL A 67 10.22 -4.13 -7.28
N VAL A 68 10.77 -3.39 -6.31
CA VAL A 68 10.74 -3.76 -4.90
C VAL A 68 9.88 -2.75 -4.16
N THR A 69 8.88 -3.26 -3.44
CA THR A 69 8.02 -2.44 -2.58
C THR A 69 8.48 -2.63 -1.13
N TYR A 70 8.87 -1.52 -0.50
CA TYR A 70 9.24 -1.43 0.91
C TYR A 70 8.11 -0.78 1.70
N VAL A 71 7.90 -1.23 2.93
CA VAL A 71 7.06 -0.56 3.93
C VAL A 71 7.93 -0.31 5.16
N GLY A 72 8.28 0.94 5.40
CA GLY A 72 9.31 1.28 6.38
C GLY A 72 10.67 0.71 5.92
N THR A 73 11.16 -0.28 6.66
CA THR A 73 12.42 -1.00 6.38
C THR A 73 12.21 -2.38 5.77
N ASP A 74 10.97 -2.87 5.74
CA ASP A 74 10.67 -4.25 5.36
C ASP A 74 10.29 -4.35 3.88
N ILE A 75 10.85 -5.34 3.19
CA ILE A 75 10.46 -5.68 1.82
C ILE A 75 9.16 -6.48 1.90
N VAL A 76 8.06 -5.90 1.41
CA VAL A 76 6.75 -6.57 1.40
C VAL A 76 6.47 -7.28 0.09
N ASP A 77 7.10 -6.85 -0.99
CA ASP A 77 6.94 -7.45 -2.31
C ASP A 77 8.13 -7.17 -3.22
N LYS A 78 8.42 -8.14 -4.10
CA LYS A 78 9.45 -8.05 -5.12
C LYS A 78 8.94 -8.70 -6.40
N GLN A 79 8.84 -7.92 -7.47
CA GLN A 79 8.40 -8.37 -8.78
C GLN A 79 9.48 -8.10 -9.83
N VAL A 80 9.62 -9.01 -10.77
CA VAL A 80 10.52 -8.86 -11.92
C VAL A 80 9.65 -8.76 -13.16
N VAL A 81 9.67 -7.61 -13.81
CA VAL A 81 8.79 -7.28 -14.94
C VAL A 81 9.58 -6.57 -16.03
N THR A 82 9.13 -6.68 -17.28
CA THR A 82 9.66 -5.85 -18.37
C THR A 82 8.87 -4.55 -18.48
N ASP A 83 7.54 -4.66 -18.39
CA ASP A 83 6.61 -3.55 -18.57
C ASP A 83 5.76 -3.27 -17.34
N VAL A 84 5.30 -2.02 -17.21
CA VAL A 84 4.37 -1.61 -16.13
C VAL A 84 3.07 -2.44 -16.16
N LYS A 85 2.66 -2.94 -17.33
CA LYS A 85 1.45 -3.77 -17.50
C LYS A 85 1.55 -5.15 -16.86
N GLU A 86 2.76 -5.66 -16.66
CA GLU A 86 2.98 -6.96 -16.03
C GLU A 86 2.97 -6.88 -14.50
N LEU A 87 3.03 -5.67 -13.94
CA LEU A 87 3.00 -5.46 -12.49
C LEU A 87 1.66 -5.90 -11.92
N LYS A 88 1.74 -6.83 -10.98
CA LYS A 88 0.58 -7.28 -10.22
C LYS A 88 0.36 -6.34 -9.05
N GLN A 89 -0.89 -5.90 -8.90
CA GLN A 89 -1.30 -5.12 -7.73
C GLN A 89 -1.14 -5.97 -6.47
N ASN A 90 -0.57 -5.36 -5.42
CA ASN A 90 -0.35 -6.00 -4.14
C ASN A 90 -1.44 -5.61 -3.16
N LYS A 91 -1.46 -6.26 -1.99
CA LYS A 91 -2.33 -5.85 -0.88
C LYS A 91 -2.07 -4.41 -0.42
N TYR A 92 -0.86 -3.89 -0.63
CA TYR A 92 -0.43 -2.58 -0.13
C TYR A 92 -0.53 -1.45 -1.16
N VAL A 93 -0.19 -1.74 -2.42
CA VAL A 93 -0.06 -0.74 -3.49
C VAL A 93 -0.75 -1.20 -4.76
N SER A 94 -1.40 -0.25 -5.41
CA SER A 94 -1.95 -0.36 -6.75
C SER A 94 -1.09 0.44 -7.71
N PHE A 95 -0.61 -0.23 -8.75
CA PHE A 95 0.11 0.37 -9.84
C PHE A 95 -0.87 0.76 -10.95
N SER A 96 -0.72 1.95 -11.52
CA SER A 96 -1.45 2.41 -12.70
C SER A 96 -0.51 3.13 -13.64
N GLY A 97 -0.59 2.83 -14.93
CA GLY A 97 0.38 3.36 -15.87
C GLY A 97 0.53 2.53 -17.13
N GLU A 98 1.25 3.08 -18.10
CA GLU A 98 1.58 2.42 -19.37
C GLU A 98 3.01 2.77 -19.81
N GLY A 99 3.74 1.79 -20.33
CA GLY A 99 5.09 1.96 -20.86
C GLY A 99 6.17 1.26 -20.06
N GLU A 100 7.42 1.61 -20.35
CA GLU A 100 8.58 1.03 -19.70
C GLU A 100 8.73 1.47 -18.24
N VAL A 101 9.13 0.54 -17.38
CA VAL A 101 9.39 0.85 -15.97
C VAL A 101 10.69 1.67 -15.83
N THR A 102 10.63 2.94 -15.49
CA THR A 102 11.85 3.74 -15.29
C THR A 102 12.62 3.29 -14.05
N ILE A 103 13.94 3.13 -14.17
CA ILE A 103 14.82 2.83 -13.02
C ILE A 103 14.77 4.01 -12.05
N THR A 104 14.60 3.75 -10.76
CA THR A 104 14.52 4.79 -9.74
C THR A 104 15.08 4.30 -8.41
N ALA A 105 15.91 5.14 -7.78
CA ALA A 105 16.60 4.80 -6.53
C ALA A 105 15.64 4.54 -5.34
N GLY A 106 14.38 4.97 -5.45
CA GLY A 106 13.33 4.80 -4.45
C GLY A 106 12.41 6.01 -4.43
N VAL A 107 11.11 5.82 -4.69
CA VAL A 107 10.09 6.86 -4.57
C VAL A 107 9.21 6.54 -3.39
N THR A 108 9.23 7.42 -2.39
CA THR A 108 8.34 7.35 -1.22
C THR A 108 6.96 7.88 -1.58
N LEU A 109 5.91 7.16 -1.21
CA LEU A 109 4.56 7.66 -1.31
C LEU A 109 4.35 8.80 -0.30
N SER A 110 3.53 9.78 -0.66
CA SER A 110 3.23 10.93 0.20
C SER A 110 1.76 11.32 0.13
N GLY A 111 1.31 12.20 1.03
CA GLY A 111 -0.09 12.66 1.07
C GLY A 111 -1.05 11.74 1.82
N GLY A 112 -0.58 10.64 2.41
CA GLY A 112 -1.39 9.78 3.27
C GLY A 112 -1.74 10.48 4.58
N LYS A 113 -3.04 10.65 4.86
CA LYS A 113 -3.55 11.28 6.09
C LYS A 113 -4.55 10.39 6.79
N ASN A 114 -4.50 10.38 8.12
CA ASN A 114 -5.52 9.72 8.92
C ASN A 114 -6.78 10.58 8.90
N GLY A 115 -7.93 9.98 8.55
CA GLY A 115 -9.22 10.63 8.72
C GLY A 115 -9.49 10.92 10.19
N VAL A 116 -10.11 12.06 10.48
CA VAL A 116 -10.57 12.40 11.84
C VAL A 116 -11.88 11.66 12.08
N PRO A 117 -12.01 10.87 13.17
CA PRO A 117 -13.26 10.17 13.45
C PRO A 117 -14.36 11.16 13.75
N SER A 118 -15.49 11.04 13.06
CA SER A 118 -16.66 11.87 13.25
C SER A 118 -17.67 11.19 14.15
N VAL A 119 -18.59 12.01 14.65
CA VAL A 119 -19.70 11.60 15.50
C VAL A 119 -20.74 10.75 14.72
N ALA A 120 -20.69 10.75 13.39
CA ALA A 120 -21.57 9.90 12.59
C ALA A 120 -21.07 8.45 12.47
N ASP A 121 -19.75 8.24 12.51
CA ASP A 121 -19.11 6.93 12.28
C ASP A 121 -19.47 5.91 13.37
N TYR A 122 -19.80 6.38 14.56
CA TYR A 122 -20.26 5.54 15.66
C TYR A 122 -21.75 5.15 15.56
N ARG A 123 -22.57 5.87 14.77
CA ARG A 123 -24.03 5.63 14.68
C ARG A 123 -24.39 4.57 13.64
N LEU A 124 -23.54 4.40 12.62
CA LEU A 124 -23.69 3.35 11.61
C LEU A 124 -23.45 1.93 12.16
N HIS A 125 -23.00 1.80 13.41
CA HIS A 125 -22.62 0.52 14.02
C HIS A 125 -23.56 0.05 15.14
N SER A 126 -24.83 0.51 15.15
CA SER A 126 -25.87 -0.17 15.93
C SER A 126 -26.06 -1.57 15.37
N ILE A 127 -25.36 -2.54 15.97
CA ILE A 127 -25.55 -3.97 15.75
C ILE A 127 -27.02 -4.27 16.09
N PRO A 128 -27.82 -4.86 15.16
CA PRO A 128 -29.15 -5.36 15.50
C PRO A 128 -29.08 -6.55 16.47
#